data_AF-A0A195ASY0-F1
#
_entry.id   AF-A0A195ASY0-F1
#
_cell.length_a   1.000
_cell.length_b   1.000
_cell.length_c   1.000
_cell.angle_alpha   90.00
_cell.angle_beta   90.00
_cell.angle_gamma   90.00
#
_symmetry.space_group_name_H-M   'P 1'
#
loop_
_entity.id
_entity.type
_entity.pdbx_description
1 polymer ?
#
loop_
_entity_poly.entity_id
_entity_poly.type
_entity_poly.pdbx_seq_one_letter_code
_entity_poly.pdbx_strand_id
1 'polypeptide(L)'
;EALNKISTLDENLKFKNNNNFSDRYFQTASIIEKNLSLFKSVCNHVDIITTLLDHLYANGLKLMFDSEFDTYDYILVIIQLYTYIDMLINVNLLLYSSYYFYKITYDKMKHYCTTEMIVFEDSDLYAIFTYLKIKPCFLLQIKKIFIQESVKQKFLWLLEKNFKHFLFVELPIFIFHSRNELFTNCKDSLLHFNMVSIWSEDSTFAKTLAMKLQKDFIFINTYLEFGIGIKLPFQKTIFRCFRTFLYLNNESIQPEDEDKINLNTYTNSVYNHFYNGTWQKPVSDTYWIHNDNIYAHATRVDINRATDSALEAFKSWSNLSINSRKEILNNLAHTLKYNGKYLLAKTILKCLTLINKVYRNILICRDERLELITINAPGGVTPIYHTDEIALFSYLTISLYFGNCVLVIHSKNSCNIIPYLNMFSTAEVPPGVINLISHKNIPYSAQILNPPLSQQLMEVTIPKNIILPLK
;
A
#
# COMPACT_ATOMS: atom_id res chain seq x y z
N GLU A 1 30.52 -20.07 20.58
CA GLU A 1 31.14 -19.26 21.65
C GLU A 1 30.89 -17.76 21.48
N ALA A 2 31.30 -17.13 20.36
CA ALA A 2 31.10 -15.70 20.13
C ALA A 2 29.62 -15.26 20.23
N LEU A 3 28.69 -16.04 19.67
CA LEU A 3 27.25 -15.79 19.81
C LEU A 3 26.77 -15.77 21.27
N ASN A 4 27.26 -16.70 22.12
CA ASN A 4 26.89 -16.76 23.53
C ASN A 4 27.40 -15.55 24.31
N LYS A 5 28.61 -15.08 23.98
CA LYS A 5 29.16 -13.83 24.56
C LYS A 5 28.33 -12.62 24.14
N ILE A 6 27.83 -12.59 22.90
CA ILE A 6 26.93 -11.53 22.42
C ILE A 6 25.59 -11.56 23.15
N SER A 7 24.98 -12.74 23.38
CA SER A 7 23.70 -12.82 24.13
C SER A 7 23.79 -12.29 25.55
N THR A 8 24.94 -12.46 26.22
CA THR A 8 25.14 -11.95 27.58
C THR A 8 25.41 -10.44 27.64
N LEU A 9 25.62 -9.76 26.49
CA LEU A 9 25.82 -8.32 26.46
C LEU A 9 24.51 -7.54 26.74
N ASP A 10 23.34 -8.17 26.65
CA ASP A 10 22.06 -7.51 27.00
C ASP A 10 21.99 -7.11 28.47
N GLU A 11 22.63 -7.88 29.35
CA GLU A 11 22.60 -7.67 30.80
C GLU A 11 23.28 -6.34 31.18
N ASN A 12 24.12 -5.82 30.27
CA ASN A 12 24.80 -4.54 30.42
C ASN A 12 23.94 -3.34 30.00
N LEU A 13 22.80 -3.54 29.33
CA LEU A 13 21.87 -2.47 28.98
C LEU A 13 20.97 -2.13 30.17
N LYS A 14 21.21 -0.96 30.76
CA LYS A 14 20.35 -0.39 31.80
C LYS A 14 19.64 0.84 31.26
N PHE A 15 18.45 0.65 30.69
CA PHE A 15 17.62 1.74 30.23
C PHE A 15 16.99 2.47 31.42
N LYS A 16 17.33 3.76 31.62
CA LYS A 16 16.73 4.59 32.67
C LYS A 16 15.23 4.86 32.42
N ASN A 17 14.84 4.98 31.15
CA ASN A 17 13.46 5.15 30.72
C ASN A 17 13.16 4.18 29.57
N ASN A 18 12.21 3.27 29.78
CA ASN A 18 11.85 2.27 28.78
C ASN A 18 11.12 2.82 27.54
N ASN A 19 10.77 4.11 27.53
CA ASN A 19 10.08 4.73 26.41
C ASN A 19 10.98 5.71 25.63
N ASN A 20 12.25 5.89 26.04
CA ASN A 20 13.20 6.71 25.29
C ASN A 20 13.92 5.86 24.23
N PHE A 21 13.37 5.83 23.01
CA PHE A 21 13.91 5.03 21.91
C PHE A 21 15.25 5.55 21.37
N SER A 22 15.45 6.87 21.32
CA SER A 22 16.72 7.46 20.90
C SER A 22 17.88 6.95 21.77
N ASP A 23 17.73 7.00 23.09
CA ASP A 23 18.71 6.51 24.06
C ASP A 23 19.02 5.02 23.86
N ARG A 24 18.02 4.22 23.50
CA ARG A 24 18.20 2.78 23.22
C ARG A 24 19.06 2.51 22.01
N TYR A 25 18.82 3.23 20.92
CA TYR A 25 19.57 3.08 19.69
C TYR A 25 21.04 3.44 19.93
N PHE A 26 21.31 4.55 20.64
CA PHE A 26 22.66 4.97 20.98
C PHE A 26 23.37 4.00 21.94
N GLN A 27 22.69 3.51 22.98
CA GLN A 27 23.29 2.54 23.90
C GLN A 27 23.59 1.20 23.21
N THR A 28 22.69 0.75 22.33
CA THR A 28 22.90 -0.46 21.52
C THR A 28 24.10 -0.28 20.60
N ALA A 29 24.20 0.84 19.88
CA ALA A 29 25.35 1.16 19.03
C ALA A 29 26.66 1.17 19.84
N SER A 30 26.67 1.82 21.00
CA SER A 30 27.85 1.89 21.87
C SER A 30 28.32 0.51 22.36
N ILE A 31 27.40 -0.41 22.67
CA ILE A 31 27.76 -1.79 23.04
C ILE A 31 28.37 -2.54 21.86
N ILE A 32 27.79 -2.40 20.66
CA ILE A 32 28.32 -3.02 19.46
C ILE A 32 29.72 -2.48 19.15
N GLU A 33 29.95 -1.18 19.24
CA GLU A 33 31.27 -0.57 19.05
C GLU A 33 32.30 -1.06 20.06
N LYS A 34 31.95 -1.11 21.35
CA LYS A 34 32.85 -1.61 22.41
C LYS A 34 33.24 -3.07 22.19
N ASN A 35 32.40 -3.83 21.49
CA ASN A 35 32.59 -5.25 21.22
C ASN A 35 32.75 -5.53 19.71
N LEU A 36 33.25 -4.56 18.93
CA LEU A 36 33.21 -4.59 17.47
C LEU A 36 33.83 -5.85 16.86
N SER A 37 34.96 -6.31 17.39
CA SER A 37 35.65 -7.52 16.94
C SER A 37 34.81 -8.78 17.13
N LEU A 38 34.09 -8.87 18.26
CA LEU A 38 33.18 -9.96 18.58
C LEU A 38 32.00 -10.00 17.60
N PHE A 39 31.38 -8.85 17.34
CA PHE A 39 30.28 -8.73 16.37
C PHE A 39 30.73 -9.01 14.93
N LYS A 40 31.92 -8.52 14.52
CA LYS A 40 32.48 -8.82 13.20
C LYS A 40 32.78 -10.31 13.02
N SER A 41 33.19 -11.02 14.08
CA SER A 41 33.54 -12.44 14.02
C SER A 41 32.35 -13.38 13.72
N VAL A 42 31.12 -12.94 14.00
CA VAL A 42 29.90 -13.72 13.74
C VAL A 42 29.19 -13.32 12.45
N CYS A 43 29.65 -12.25 11.78
CA CYS A 43 29.05 -11.76 10.55
C CYS A 43 29.75 -12.34 9.32
N ASN A 44 28.97 -12.67 8.30
CA ASN A 44 29.51 -13.16 7.01
C ASN A 44 30.25 -12.07 6.21
N HIS A 45 30.10 -10.80 6.58
CA HIS A 45 30.76 -9.66 5.96
C HIS A 45 31.00 -8.54 6.98
N VAL A 46 32.16 -7.88 6.90
CA VAL A 46 32.56 -6.83 7.85
C VAL A 46 31.66 -5.59 7.80
N ASP A 47 31.13 -5.28 6.61
CA ASP A 47 30.27 -4.12 6.38
C ASP A 47 28.87 -4.27 7.01
N ILE A 48 28.47 -5.48 7.42
CA ILE A 48 27.19 -5.70 8.11
C ILE A 48 27.16 -4.89 9.41
N ILE A 49 28.25 -4.94 10.18
CA ILE A 49 28.32 -4.26 11.47
C ILE A 49 28.45 -2.74 11.28
N THR A 50 29.23 -2.30 10.30
CA THR A 50 29.33 -0.87 9.95
C THR A 50 27.96 -0.32 9.56
N THR A 51 27.24 -1.01 8.67
CA THR A 51 25.90 -0.60 8.21
C THR A 51 24.88 -0.60 9.36
N LEU A 52 24.95 -1.58 10.27
CA LEU A 52 24.10 -1.65 11.45
C LEU A 52 24.36 -0.46 12.40
N LEU A 53 25.62 -0.10 12.63
CA LEU A 53 25.99 1.05 13.46
C LEU A 53 25.50 2.36 12.84
N ASP A 54 25.74 2.58 11.56
CA ASP A 54 25.25 3.76 10.83
C ASP A 54 23.72 3.87 10.96
N HIS A 55 23.02 2.75 10.78
CA HIS A 55 21.57 2.69 10.92
C HIS A 55 21.11 3.00 12.35
N LEU A 56 21.81 2.48 13.38
CA LEU A 56 21.47 2.75 14.77
C LEU A 56 21.68 4.23 15.12
N TYR A 57 22.79 4.83 14.71
CA TYR A 57 23.06 6.24 14.97
C TYR A 57 22.13 7.18 14.22
N ALA A 58 21.91 6.94 12.92
CA ALA A 58 21.02 7.76 12.12
C ALA A 58 19.60 7.79 12.69
N ASN A 59 19.06 6.62 13.07
CA ASN A 59 17.73 6.56 13.66
C ASN A 59 17.70 7.06 15.10
N GLY A 60 18.75 6.82 15.90
CA GLY A 60 18.88 7.40 17.24
C GLY A 60 18.82 8.92 17.22
N LEU A 61 19.53 9.56 16.27
CA LEU A 61 19.49 11.01 16.05
C LEU A 61 18.11 11.48 15.61
N LYS A 62 17.52 10.81 14.61
CA LYS A 62 16.18 11.15 14.11
C LYS A 62 15.15 11.13 15.24
N LEU A 63 15.16 10.06 16.05
CA LEU A 63 14.28 9.89 17.22
C LEU A 63 14.48 10.92 18.33
N MET A 64 15.67 11.55 18.40
CA MET A 64 15.99 12.57 19.40
C MET A 64 15.38 13.92 19.06
N PHE A 65 15.33 14.27 17.77
CA PHE A 65 15.01 15.62 17.29
C PHE A 65 13.61 15.74 16.64
N ASP A 66 13.03 14.65 16.14
CA ASP A 66 11.66 14.66 15.59
C ASP A 66 10.63 14.49 16.72
N SER A 67 10.01 15.60 17.14
CA SER A 67 8.89 15.58 18.10
C SER A 67 7.60 14.96 17.54
N GLU A 68 7.55 14.73 16.22
CA GLU A 68 6.44 14.12 15.47
C GLU A 68 6.80 12.73 14.93
N PHE A 69 7.64 11.97 15.65
CA PHE A 69 7.97 10.60 15.25
C PHE A 69 6.72 9.72 15.40
N ASP A 70 5.98 9.56 14.30
CA ASP A 70 4.76 8.76 14.27
C ASP A 70 5.11 7.26 14.45
N THR A 71 4.17 6.50 14.99
CA THR A 71 4.23 5.04 15.21
C THR A 71 4.70 4.29 13.94
N TYR A 72 4.51 4.90 12.77
CA TYR A 72 4.81 4.35 11.45
C TYR A 72 6.27 4.47 11.02
N ASP A 73 6.94 5.60 11.30
CA ASP A 73 8.38 5.72 11.10
C ASP A 73 9.11 4.67 11.95
N TYR A 74 8.61 4.40 13.16
CA TYR A 74 9.14 3.33 14.01
C TYR A 74 9.02 1.94 13.38
N ILE A 75 7.90 1.63 12.71
CA ILE A 75 7.71 0.32 12.04
C ILE A 75 8.72 0.15 10.90
N LEU A 76 8.99 1.20 10.10
CA LEU A 76 10.00 1.16 9.05
C LEU A 76 11.39 0.88 9.60
N VAL A 77 11.78 1.61 10.65
CA VAL A 77 13.07 1.42 11.31
C VAL A 77 13.17 -0.01 11.85
N ILE A 78 12.12 -0.53 12.49
CA ILE A 78 12.08 -1.91 12.97
C ILE A 78 12.22 -2.91 11.82
N ILE A 79 11.52 -2.73 10.68
CA ILE A 79 11.63 -3.61 9.52
C ILE A 79 13.08 -3.63 8.99
N GLN A 80 13.70 -2.45 8.83
CA GLN A 80 15.11 -2.36 8.42
C GLN A 80 16.00 -3.09 9.41
N LEU A 81 15.81 -2.84 10.69
CA LEU A 81 16.59 -3.45 11.76
C LEU A 81 16.46 -4.98 11.74
N TYR A 82 15.25 -5.52 11.57
CA TYR A 82 15.03 -6.97 11.41
C TYR A 82 15.76 -7.56 10.21
N THR A 83 15.92 -6.81 9.11
CA THR A 83 16.67 -7.29 7.94
C THR A 83 18.16 -7.44 8.20
N TYR A 84 18.70 -6.70 9.18
CA TYR A 84 20.05 -6.88 9.70
C TYR A 84 20.11 -7.93 10.83
N ILE A 85 19.04 -8.06 11.61
CA ILE A 85 19.02 -8.84 12.86
C ILE A 85 18.60 -10.31 12.70
N ASP A 86 17.91 -10.73 11.62
CA ASP A 86 17.65 -12.17 11.39
C ASP A 86 18.97 -13.00 11.32
N MET A 87 20.14 -12.35 11.13
CA MET A 87 21.49 -12.94 11.25
C MET A 87 22.11 -12.88 12.66
N LEU A 88 21.62 -11.98 13.51
CA LEU A 88 22.10 -11.68 14.85
C LEU A 88 20.97 -11.90 15.86
N ILE A 89 20.52 -13.16 16.00
CA ILE A 89 19.44 -13.60 16.91
C ILE A 89 19.52 -12.94 18.30
N ASN A 90 20.73 -12.57 18.76
CA ASN A 90 20.99 -11.98 20.06
C ASN A 90 20.91 -10.43 20.12
N VAL A 91 20.89 -9.71 18.99
CA VAL A 91 20.58 -8.26 18.97
C VAL A 91 19.08 -8.02 19.18
N ASN A 92 18.22 -8.99 18.84
CA ASN A 92 16.80 -8.97 19.20
C ASN A 92 16.55 -8.84 20.71
N LEU A 93 17.46 -9.38 21.54
CA LEU A 93 17.39 -9.30 23.00
C LEU A 93 17.61 -7.87 23.52
N LEU A 94 18.44 -7.07 22.83
CA LEU A 94 18.82 -5.71 23.25
C LEU A 94 17.67 -4.67 23.18
N LEU A 95 16.59 -4.95 22.43
CA LEU A 95 15.51 -3.98 22.13
C LEU A 95 14.15 -4.33 22.78
N TYR A 96 14.20 -5.18 23.81
CA TYR A 96 13.14 -6.09 24.26
C TYR A 96 11.78 -5.49 24.68
N SER A 97 11.67 -4.24 25.13
CA SER A 97 10.39 -3.80 25.76
C SER A 97 9.34 -3.24 24.81
N SER A 98 9.66 -3.04 23.53
CA SER A 98 8.67 -2.72 22.47
C SER A 98 8.30 -3.95 21.61
N TYR A 99 8.99 -5.06 21.88
CA TYR A 99 8.98 -6.30 21.11
C TYR A 99 7.58 -6.88 20.89
N TYR A 100 6.71 -6.94 21.90
CA TYR A 100 5.45 -7.69 21.76
C TYR A 100 4.45 -7.05 20.80
N PHE A 101 4.23 -5.73 20.90
CA PHE A 101 3.29 -5.03 20.03
C PHE A 101 3.80 -4.95 18.58
N TYR A 102 5.11 -4.71 18.42
CA TYR A 102 5.71 -4.55 17.09
C TYR A 102 6.12 -5.87 16.44
N LYS A 103 6.41 -6.94 17.19
CA LYS A 103 6.58 -8.30 16.65
C LYS A 103 5.30 -8.80 16.02
N ILE A 104 4.14 -8.59 16.66
CA ILE A 104 2.86 -8.94 16.05
C ILE A 104 2.64 -8.15 14.75
N THR A 105 3.05 -6.88 14.72
CA THR A 105 2.97 -6.03 13.53
C THR A 105 3.97 -6.44 12.44
N TYR A 106 5.18 -6.84 12.82
CA TYR A 106 6.24 -7.34 11.95
C TYR A 106 5.93 -8.73 11.40
N ASP A 107 5.50 -9.69 12.22
CA ASP A 107 5.10 -11.04 11.79
C ASP A 107 3.92 -10.96 10.81
N LYS A 108 2.99 -10.02 11.07
CA LYS A 108 1.98 -9.62 10.08
C LYS A 108 2.67 -9.09 8.82
N MET A 109 3.45 -8.02 8.88
CA MET A 109 4.14 -7.39 7.74
C MET A 109 5.00 -8.37 6.92
N LYS A 110 5.74 -9.29 7.55
CA LYS A 110 6.61 -10.29 6.94
C LYS A 110 5.81 -11.28 6.10
N HIS A 111 4.63 -11.67 6.55
CA HIS A 111 3.68 -12.44 5.73
C HIS A 111 3.00 -11.58 4.65
N TYR A 112 2.89 -10.27 4.87
CA TYR A 112 2.19 -9.36 3.98
C TYR A 112 3.07 -8.61 2.98
N CYS A 113 4.38 -8.81 2.96
CA CYS A 113 5.30 -8.19 2.02
C CYS A 113 5.68 -9.16 0.90
N THR A 114 5.69 -8.66 -0.33
CA THR A 114 6.16 -9.39 -1.51
C THR A 114 7.33 -8.65 -2.10
N THR A 115 8.46 -9.34 -2.17
CA THR A 115 9.71 -8.77 -2.66
C THR A 115 10.06 -9.35 -4.02
N GLU A 116 10.41 -8.49 -4.96
CA GLU A 116 10.85 -8.83 -6.30
C GLU A 116 12.18 -8.13 -6.64
N MET A 117 12.94 -8.70 -7.57
CA MET A 117 14.15 -8.08 -8.11
C MET A 117 14.10 -8.13 -9.64
N ILE A 118 14.53 -7.06 -10.30
CA ILE A 118 14.66 -6.95 -11.75
C ILE A 118 16.10 -6.59 -12.05
N VAL A 119 16.78 -7.42 -12.84
CA VAL A 119 18.19 -7.27 -13.21
C VAL A 119 18.29 -7.11 -14.72
N PHE A 120 18.70 -5.92 -15.16
CA PHE A 120 18.95 -5.61 -16.57
C PHE A 120 20.39 -5.94 -16.96
N GLU A 121 20.65 -6.01 -18.27
CA GLU A 121 21.96 -6.38 -18.80
C GLU A 121 23.06 -5.37 -18.52
N ASP A 122 22.69 -4.11 -18.33
CA ASP A 122 23.58 -3.00 -18.00
C ASP A 122 23.85 -2.91 -16.49
N SER A 123 23.34 -3.82 -15.66
CA SER A 123 23.51 -3.78 -14.21
C SER A 123 24.94 -4.08 -13.77
N ASP A 124 25.41 -3.38 -12.74
CA ASP A 124 26.57 -3.84 -11.96
C ASP A 124 26.21 -5.05 -11.10
N LEU A 125 26.44 -6.25 -11.64
CA LEU A 125 26.20 -7.48 -10.91
C LEU A 125 27.05 -7.57 -9.62
N TYR A 126 28.26 -7.05 -9.58
CA TYR A 126 29.08 -7.13 -8.35
C TYR A 126 28.46 -6.30 -7.24
N ALA A 127 27.93 -5.11 -7.55
CA ALA A 127 27.17 -4.31 -6.59
C ALA A 127 25.97 -5.09 -6.03
N ILE A 128 25.19 -5.76 -6.88
CA ILE A 128 24.08 -6.64 -6.45
C ILE A 128 24.58 -7.65 -5.42
N PHE A 129 25.65 -8.39 -5.76
CA PHE A 129 26.18 -9.44 -4.89
C PHE A 129 26.78 -8.90 -3.60
N THR A 130 27.35 -7.69 -3.60
CA THR A 130 27.78 -7.00 -2.39
C THR A 130 26.58 -6.69 -1.48
N TYR A 131 25.49 -6.14 -2.02
CA TYR A 131 24.27 -5.90 -1.26
C TYR A 131 23.65 -7.19 -0.70
N LEU A 132 23.60 -8.24 -1.52
CA LEU A 132 23.12 -9.57 -1.09
C LEU A 132 23.97 -10.15 0.04
N LYS A 133 25.29 -9.93 0.03
CA LYS A 133 26.18 -10.39 1.12
C LYS A 133 25.94 -9.64 2.42
N ILE A 134 25.66 -8.34 2.33
CA ILE A 134 25.34 -7.50 3.49
C ILE A 134 23.96 -7.89 4.05
N LYS A 135 23.01 -8.27 3.19
CA LYS A 135 21.63 -8.62 3.56
C LYS A 135 21.22 -10.01 3.06
N PRO A 136 21.84 -11.11 3.52
CA PRO A 136 21.65 -12.45 2.95
C PRO A 136 20.24 -13.02 3.16
N CYS A 137 19.55 -12.62 4.24
CA CYS A 137 18.16 -12.99 4.52
C CYS A 137 17.19 -12.55 3.42
N PHE A 138 17.58 -11.60 2.57
CA PHE A 138 16.83 -11.22 1.38
C PHE A 138 16.52 -12.41 0.47
N LEU A 139 17.51 -13.29 0.25
CA LEU A 139 17.36 -14.43 -0.65
C LEU A 139 16.27 -15.39 -0.18
N LEU A 140 15.95 -15.38 1.12
CA LEU A 140 14.86 -16.18 1.70
C LEU A 140 13.48 -15.53 1.56
N GLN A 141 13.43 -14.23 1.27
CA GLN A 141 12.18 -13.44 1.23
C GLN A 141 11.75 -13.08 -0.19
N ILE A 142 12.64 -13.22 -1.18
CA ILE A 142 12.34 -12.87 -2.57
C ILE A 142 11.38 -13.88 -3.21
N LYS A 143 10.28 -13.36 -3.77
CA LYS A 143 9.29 -14.19 -4.48
C LYS A 143 9.61 -14.38 -5.95
N LYS A 144 10.28 -13.41 -6.58
CA LYS A 144 10.64 -13.45 -8.01
C LYS A 144 11.91 -12.66 -8.28
N ILE A 145 12.81 -13.25 -9.06
CA ILE A 145 13.98 -12.56 -9.60
C ILE A 145 13.84 -12.57 -11.12
N PHE A 146 13.54 -11.42 -11.72
CA PHE A 146 13.53 -11.23 -13.16
C PHE A 146 14.94 -10.88 -13.63
N ILE A 147 15.48 -11.66 -14.58
CA ILE A 147 16.83 -11.47 -15.11
C ILE A 147 16.77 -11.40 -16.63
N GLN A 148 17.42 -10.39 -17.20
CA GLN A 148 17.58 -10.31 -18.64
C GLN A 148 18.53 -11.43 -19.11
N GLU A 149 18.14 -12.12 -20.19
CA GLU A 149 18.82 -13.35 -20.63
C GLU A 149 20.34 -13.23 -20.75
N SER A 150 20.82 -12.09 -21.28
CA SER A 150 22.24 -11.81 -21.53
C SER A 150 23.13 -11.86 -20.28
N VAL A 151 22.58 -11.61 -19.08
CA VAL A 151 23.34 -11.61 -17.81
C VAL A 151 23.06 -12.82 -16.92
N LYS A 152 22.15 -13.71 -17.32
CA LYS A 152 21.74 -14.88 -16.53
C LYS A 152 22.92 -15.75 -16.10
N GLN A 153 23.78 -16.15 -17.04
CA GLN A 153 24.88 -17.08 -16.75
C GLN A 153 25.86 -16.48 -15.73
N LYS A 154 26.22 -15.20 -15.91
CA LYS A 154 27.11 -14.50 -14.99
C LYS A 154 26.48 -14.31 -13.61
N PHE A 155 25.19 -14.02 -13.56
CA PHE A 155 24.44 -13.92 -12.30
C PHE A 155 24.43 -15.25 -11.54
N LEU A 156 24.10 -16.37 -12.20
CA LEU A 156 24.08 -17.70 -11.58
C LEU A 156 25.46 -18.11 -11.08
N TRP A 157 26.52 -17.84 -11.85
CA TRP A 157 27.89 -18.11 -11.43
C TRP A 157 28.29 -17.30 -10.18
N LEU A 158 27.93 -16.02 -10.13
CA LEU A 158 28.17 -15.18 -8.94
C LEU A 158 27.38 -15.66 -7.73
N LEU A 159 26.15 -16.14 -7.94
CA LEU A 159 25.32 -16.71 -6.88
C LEU A 159 25.99 -17.95 -6.27
N GLU A 160 26.39 -18.90 -7.10
CA GLU A 160 27.08 -20.11 -6.68
C GLU A 160 28.40 -19.78 -5.96
N LYS A 161 29.18 -18.83 -6.50
CA LYS A 161 30.47 -18.43 -5.93
C LYS A 161 30.32 -17.82 -4.53
N ASN A 162 29.32 -16.96 -4.33
CA ASN A 162 29.20 -16.14 -3.12
C ASN A 162 28.30 -16.77 -2.05
N PHE A 163 27.39 -17.67 -2.43
CA PHE A 163 26.36 -18.21 -1.53
C PHE A 163 26.30 -19.74 -1.54
N LYS A 164 27.46 -20.41 -1.51
CA LYS A 164 27.56 -21.89 -1.45
C LYS A 164 26.69 -22.53 -0.36
N HIS A 165 26.47 -21.85 0.76
CA HIS A 165 25.63 -22.35 1.86
C HIS A 165 24.12 -22.21 1.63
N PHE A 166 23.69 -21.36 0.69
CA PHE A 166 22.29 -21.16 0.30
C PHE A 166 21.89 -21.97 -0.94
N LEU A 167 22.75 -22.88 -1.43
CA LEU A 167 22.48 -23.72 -2.60
C LEU A 167 21.24 -24.62 -2.46
N PHE A 168 20.71 -24.81 -1.24
CA PHE A 168 19.48 -25.55 -0.97
C PHE A 168 18.20 -24.74 -1.18
N VAL A 169 18.29 -23.42 -1.39
CA VAL A 169 17.14 -22.56 -1.64
C VAL A 169 16.99 -22.41 -3.15
N GLU A 170 15.99 -23.08 -3.72
CA GLU A 170 15.60 -22.84 -5.11
C GLU A 170 15.11 -21.40 -5.26
N LEU A 171 15.92 -20.54 -5.90
CA LEU A 171 15.52 -19.17 -6.15
C LEU A 171 14.54 -19.10 -7.34
N PRO A 172 13.45 -18.34 -7.21
CA PRO A 172 12.43 -18.21 -8.26
C PRO A 172 12.90 -17.24 -9.36
N ILE A 173 13.81 -17.71 -10.22
CA ILE A 173 14.41 -16.93 -11.31
C ILE A 173 13.56 -17.03 -12.58
N PHE A 174 13.16 -15.88 -13.12
CA PHE A 174 12.42 -15.73 -14.36
C PHE A 174 13.24 -14.95 -15.38
N ILE A 175 13.27 -15.44 -16.60
CA ILE A 175 14.00 -14.80 -17.69
C ILE A 175 13.02 -13.91 -18.45
N PHE A 176 13.46 -12.70 -18.78
CA PHE A 176 12.73 -11.83 -19.70
C PHE A 176 13.62 -11.41 -20.87
N HIS A 177 13.00 -11.23 -22.02
CA HIS A 177 13.68 -10.86 -23.27
C HIS A 177 13.33 -9.43 -23.66
N SER A 178 12.07 -9.06 -23.43
CA SER A 178 11.56 -7.71 -23.68
C SER A 178 11.13 -7.02 -22.39
N ARG A 179 11.23 -5.69 -22.41
CA ARG A 179 10.77 -4.83 -21.31
C ARG A 179 9.25 -4.94 -21.09
N ASN A 180 8.49 -5.28 -22.13
CA ASN A 180 7.02 -5.40 -22.05
C ASN A 180 6.57 -6.63 -21.24
N GLU A 181 7.38 -7.69 -21.20
CA GLU A 181 7.12 -8.87 -20.37
C GLU A 181 7.05 -8.50 -18.88
N LEU A 182 7.84 -7.52 -18.43
CA LEU A 182 7.85 -7.07 -17.04
C LEU A 182 6.50 -6.46 -16.62
N PHE A 183 5.83 -5.69 -17.48
CA PHE A 183 4.51 -5.13 -17.16
C PHE A 183 3.42 -6.19 -17.01
N THR A 184 3.60 -7.35 -17.65
CA THR A 184 2.64 -8.46 -17.57
C THR A 184 2.94 -9.37 -16.38
N ASN A 185 4.23 -9.59 -16.07
CA ASN A 185 4.68 -10.57 -15.08
C ASN A 185 4.90 -9.98 -13.67
N CYS A 186 5.11 -8.66 -13.56
CA CYS A 186 5.17 -7.92 -12.30
C CYS A 186 3.79 -7.38 -11.87
N LYS A 187 2.70 -8.08 -12.20
CA LYS A 187 1.35 -7.73 -11.73
C LYS A 187 1.22 -7.91 -10.22
N ASP A 188 0.44 -7.04 -9.61
CA ASP A 188 0.38 -6.94 -8.16
C ASP A 188 -0.61 -7.87 -7.48
N SER A 189 -0.29 -8.18 -6.23
CA SER A 189 -1.29 -8.47 -5.24
C SER A 189 -1.78 -7.15 -4.64
N LEU A 190 -3.02 -6.78 -4.93
CA LEU A 190 -3.72 -5.60 -4.35
C LEU A 190 -3.82 -5.61 -2.82
N LEU A 191 -3.50 -6.75 -2.19
CA LEU A 191 -3.71 -7.00 -0.76
C LEU A 191 -2.43 -6.94 0.08
N HIS A 192 -1.25 -6.86 -0.55
CA HIS A 192 0.05 -7.02 0.10
C HIS A 192 0.93 -5.81 -0.20
N PHE A 193 1.85 -5.50 0.73
CA PHE A 193 2.94 -4.57 0.45
C PHE A 193 3.82 -5.19 -0.62
N ASN A 194 4.14 -4.43 -1.67
CA ASN A 194 4.95 -4.91 -2.77
C ASN A 194 6.20 -4.04 -2.93
N MET A 195 7.35 -4.70 -2.84
CA MET A 195 8.66 -4.08 -2.96
C MET A 195 9.35 -4.66 -4.19
N VAL A 196 9.99 -3.81 -4.98
CA VAL A 196 10.84 -4.24 -6.09
C VAL A 196 12.18 -3.52 -6.05
N SER A 197 13.24 -4.25 -6.34
CA SER A 197 14.57 -3.70 -6.58
C SER A 197 14.87 -3.77 -8.08
N ILE A 198 15.15 -2.63 -8.70
CA ILE A 198 15.52 -2.49 -10.11
C ILE A 198 17.02 -2.22 -10.18
N TRP A 199 17.75 -3.05 -10.91
CA TRP A 199 19.18 -2.87 -11.15
C TRP A 199 19.40 -2.53 -12.62
N SER A 200 20.03 -1.39 -12.87
CA SER A 200 20.37 -0.85 -14.19
C SER A 200 21.26 0.38 -14.02
N GLU A 201 22.32 0.50 -14.80
CA GLU A 201 23.17 1.70 -14.79
C GLU A 201 22.52 2.89 -15.51
N ASP A 202 21.53 2.65 -16.38
CA ASP A 202 20.65 3.69 -16.93
C ASP A 202 19.61 4.16 -15.91
N SER A 203 19.98 5.16 -15.11
CA SER A 203 19.11 5.77 -14.09
C SER A 203 17.85 6.42 -14.66
N THR A 204 17.89 6.92 -15.90
CA THR A 204 16.74 7.58 -16.54
C THR A 204 15.69 6.54 -16.92
N PHE A 205 16.16 5.43 -17.50
CA PHE A 205 15.33 4.28 -17.81
C PHE A 205 14.74 3.66 -16.53
N ALA A 206 15.58 3.40 -15.51
CA ALA A 206 15.14 2.80 -14.26
C ALA A 206 14.06 3.63 -13.57
N LYS A 207 14.21 4.97 -13.53
CA LYS A 207 13.17 5.88 -13.01
C LYS A 207 11.89 5.81 -13.84
N THR A 208 12.00 5.79 -15.17
CA THR A 208 10.83 5.70 -16.06
C THR A 208 10.06 4.38 -15.87
N LEU A 209 10.78 3.27 -15.72
CA LEU A 209 10.19 1.97 -15.41
C LEU A 209 9.54 1.99 -14.01
N ALA A 210 10.26 2.51 -13.02
CA ALA A 210 9.76 2.65 -11.65
C ALA A 210 8.44 3.42 -11.62
N MET A 211 8.31 4.53 -12.36
CA MET A 211 7.06 5.29 -12.46
C MET A 211 5.88 4.45 -12.97
N LYS A 212 6.11 3.52 -13.90
CA LYS A 212 5.07 2.69 -14.53
C LYS A 212 4.67 1.45 -13.73
N LEU A 213 5.60 0.87 -12.97
CA LEU A 213 5.32 -0.30 -12.15
C LEU A 213 4.34 0.03 -11.00
N GLN A 214 3.34 -0.81 -10.76
CA GLN A 214 2.34 -0.60 -9.70
C GLN A 214 2.83 -1.09 -8.31
N LYS A 215 4.09 -0.79 -7.98
CA LYS A 215 4.74 -1.17 -6.72
C LYS A 215 4.75 -0.03 -5.69
N ASP A 216 4.66 -0.40 -4.42
CA ASP A 216 4.64 0.50 -3.25
C ASP A 216 6.03 1.06 -2.94
N PHE A 217 7.02 0.17 -2.95
CA PHE A 217 8.43 0.52 -2.77
C PHE A 217 9.24 0.06 -3.96
N ILE A 218 9.96 0.99 -4.56
CA ILE A 218 10.82 0.73 -5.70
C ILE A 218 12.20 1.22 -5.35
N PHE A 219 13.15 0.32 -5.25
CA PHE A 219 14.54 0.64 -5.02
C PHE A 219 15.27 0.56 -6.36
N ILE A 220 16.05 1.59 -6.73
CA ILE A 220 16.89 1.57 -7.93
C ILE A 220 18.34 1.48 -7.49
N ASN A 221 19.06 0.44 -7.95
CA ASN A 221 20.44 0.13 -7.60
C ASN A 221 20.71 0.05 -6.09
N THR A 222 19.67 -0.29 -5.32
CA THR A 222 19.73 -0.55 -3.88
C THR A 222 18.59 -1.49 -3.50
N TYR A 223 18.55 -1.90 -2.23
CA TYR A 223 17.47 -2.71 -1.68
C TYR A 223 17.32 -2.53 -0.16
N LEU A 224 16.07 -2.34 0.29
CA LEU A 224 15.70 -2.06 1.69
C LEU A 224 16.56 -0.99 2.34
N GLU A 225 16.93 0.01 1.55
CA GLU A 225 17.58 1.21 2.02
C GLU A 225 16.50 2.28 2.08
N PHE A 226 15.98 2.53 3.27
CA PHE A 226 14.94 3.50 3.52
C PHE A 226 15.61 4.75 4.08
N GLY A 227 15.40 5.88 3.43
CA GLY A 227 15.80 7.21 3.89
C GLY A 227 14.74 7.88 4.75
N ILE A 228 14.90 9.18 4.96
CA ILE A 228 13.97 10.01 5.74
C ILE A 228 12.73 10.37 4.88
N GLY A 229 11.56 10.49 5.51
CA GLY A 229 10.35 11.01 4.85
C GLY A 229 9.54 9.99 4.05
N ILE A 230 9.80 8.70 4.24
CA ILE A 230 9.11 7.61 3.54
C ILE A 230 7.69 7.45 4.07
N LYS A 231 6.73 7.32 3.14
CA LYS A 231 5.31 7.14 3.49
C LYS A 231 4.88 5.69 3.29
N LEU A 232 4.42 5.04 4.35
CA LEU A 232 3.94 3.67 4.31
C LEU A 232 2.51 3.57 3.73
N PRO A 233 2.20 2.58 2.88
CA PRO A 233 0.88 2.44 2.25
C PRO A 233 -0.16 1.71 3.10
N PHE A 234 -0.31 2.09 4.38
CA PHE A 234 -1.22 1.42 5.33
C PHE A 234 -2.69 1.42 4.92
N GLN A 235 -3.09 2.29 4.00
CA GLN A 235 -4.42 2.29 3.40
C GLN A 235 -4.77 0.93 2.79
N LYS A 236 -3.80 0.17 2.26
CA LYS A 236 -4.01 -1.22 1.80
C LYS A 236 -4.50 -2.12 2.93
N THR A 237 -4.01 -1.92 4.15
CA THR A 237 -4.44 -2.68 5.34
C THR A 237 -5.85 -2.30 5.75
N ILE A 238 -6.23 -1.02 5.68
CA ILE A 238 -7.60 -0.56 5.96
C ILE A 238 -8.59 -1.13 4.94
N PHE A 239 -8.24 -1.07 3.65
CA PHE A 239 -9.03 -1.68 2.58
C PHE A 239 -9.23 -3.19 2.80
N ARG A 240 -8.16 -3.88 3.24
CA ARG A 240 -8.26 -5.29 3.65
C ARG A 240 -9.21 -5.48 4.82
N CYS A 241 -9.11 -4.71 5.89
CA CYS A 241 -10.02 -4.82 7.04
C CYS A 241 -11.48 -4.62 6.61
N PHE A 242 -11.75 -3.63 5.75
CA PHE A 242 -13.08 -3.36 5.24
C PHE A 242 -13.61 -4.48 4.33
N ARG A 243 -12.78 -5.01 3.44
CA ARG A 243 -13.12 -6.13 2.56
C ARG A 243 -13.34 -7.43 3.36
N THR A 244 -12.45 -7.73 4.30
CA THR A 244 -12.58 -8.86 5.24
C THR A 244 -13.85 -8.74 6.06
N PHE A 245 -14.22 -7.54 6.49
CA PHE A 245 -15.45 -7.29 7.22
C PHE A 245 -16.73 -7.51 6.38
N LEU A 246 -16.76 -7.00 5.14
CA LEU A 246 -17.83 -7.31 4.19
C LEU A 246 -17.93 -8.81 3.93
N TYR A 247 -16.81 -9.54 3.97
CA TYR A 247 -16.80 -10.99 3.80
C TYR A 247 -17.28 -11.75 5.05
N LEU A 248 -16.82 -11.36 6.25
CA LEU A 248 -17.12 -12.08 7.50
C LEU A 248 -18.56 -11.89 7.96
N ASN A 249 -19.16 -10.72 7.77
CA ASN A 249 -20.57 -10.50 8.12
C ASN A 249 -21.55 -11.16 7.14
N ASN A 250 -21.08 -11.51 5.93
CA ASN A 250 -21.92 -12.12 4.89
C ASN A 250 -21.99 -13.65 4.97
N GLU A 251 -21.16 -14.30 5.81
CA GLU A 251 -21.22 -15.76 6.03
C GLU A 251 -22.10 -16.14 7.24
N SER A 252 -22.27 -15.25 8.21
CA SER A 252 -22.95 -15.56 9.48
C SER A 252 -24.36 -14.99 9.62
N ILE A 253 -24.81 -14.15 8.70
CA ILE A 253 -26.15 -13.56 8.73
C ILE A 253 -26.83 -13.87 7.40
N GLN A 254 -27.26 -15.13 7.21
CA GLN A 254 -28.52 -15.26 6.50
C GLN A 254 -29.53 -14.46 7.33
N PRO A 255 -30.33 -13.56 6.73
CA PRO A 255 -31.39 -12.93 7.48
C PRO A 255 -32.28 -14.06 8.01
N GLU A 256 -32.14 -14.39 9.29
CA GLU A 256 -33.06 -15.25 10.02
C GLU A 256 -34.44 -14.61 9.83
N ASP A 257 -35.30 -15.29 9.09
CA ASP A 257 -36.72 -15.00 8.97
C ASP A 257 -37.11 -13.55 8.66
N GLU A 258 -36.41 -12.88 7.73
CA GLU A 258 -36.98 -11.69 7.09
C GLU A 258 -37.92 -12.15 5.97
N ASP A 259 -39.22 -11.94 6.17
CA ASP A 259 -40.28 -12.20 5.19
C ASP A 259 -39.83 -11.80 3.78
N LYS A 260 -39.83 -12.77 2.85
CA LYS A 260 -39.55 -12.48 1.43
C LYS A 260 -40.48 -11.37 0.96
N ILE A 261 -39.91 -10.19 0.71
CA ILE A 261 -40.67 -9.03 0.23
C ILE A 261 -41.28 -9.39 -1.13
N ASN A 262 -42.61 -9.41 -1.19
CA ASN A 262 -43.31 -9.60 -2.45
C ASN A 262 -43.26 -8.30 -3.27
N LEU A 263 -42.37 -8.27 -4.26
CA LEU A 263 -42.20 -7.11 -5.16
C LEU A 263 -43.48 -6.76 -5.92
N ASN A 264 -44.39 -7.72 -6.15
CA ASN A 264 -45.63 -7.48 -6.90
C ASN A 264 -46.69 -6.69 -6.12
N THR A 265 -46.57 -6.63 -4.80
CA THR A 265 -47.53 -5.93 -3.92
C THR A 265 -47.05 -4.52 -3.53
N TYR A 266 -45.83 -4.14 -3.90
CA TYR A 266 -45.24 -2.85 -3.55
C TYR A 266 -45.36 -1.86 -4.71
N THR A 267 -45.87 -0.67 -4.41
CA THR A 267 -46.08 0.41 -5.39
C THR A 267 -44.89 1.35 -5.54
N ASN A 268 -43.90 1.23 -4.67
CA ASN A 268 -42.79 2.17 -4.56
C ASN A 268 -41.55 1.67 -5.30
N SER A 269 -40.54 2.55 -5.46
CA SER A 269 -39.36 2.25 -6.24
C SER A 269 -38.56 1.07 -5.68
N VAL A 270 -38.12 0.20 -6.59
CA VAL A 270 -37.23 -0.93 -6.30
C VAL A 270 -35.85 -0.60 -6.86
N TYR A 271 -34.86 -0.55 -5.97
CA TYR A 271 -33.49 -0.23 -6.29
C TYR A 271 -32.60 -1.47 -6.17
N ASN A 272 -32.13 -1.93 -7.33
CA ASN A 272 -31.19 -3.03 -7.47
C ASN A 272 -29.74 -2.56 -7.19
N HIS A 273 -28.75 -3.45 -7.30
CA HIS A 273 -27.36 -3.01 -7.34
C HIS A 273 -27.07 -2.29 -8.67
N PHE A 274 -26.04 -1.46 -8.73
CA PHE A 274 -25.62 -0.80 -9.96
C PHE A 274 -24.12 -1.00 -10.17
N TYR A 275 -23.73 -1.76 -11.18
CA TYR A 275 -22.33 -1.93 -11.56
C TYR A 275 -22.24 -2.22 -13.05
N ASN A 276 -21.06 -1.98 -13.63
CA ASN A 276 -20.84 -2.06 -15.08
C ASN A 276 -21.85 -1.21 -15.88
N GLY A 277 -22.24 -0.04 -15.34
CA GLY A 277 -23.16 0.89 -15.99
C GLY A 277 -24.62 0.45 -16.07
N THR A 278 -25.01 -0.63 -15.38
CA THR A 278 -26.38 -1.19 -15.46
C THR A 278 -26.90 -1.63 -14.08
N TRP A 279 -28.22 -1.71 -13.95
CA TRP A 279 -28.88 -2.24 -12.76
C TRP A 279 -28.85 -3.77 -12.73
N GLN A 280 -28.56 -4.34 -11.58
CA GLN A 280 -28.25 -5.76 -11.38
C GLN A 280 -29.04 -6.30 -10.19
N LYS A 281 -29.91 -7.29 -10.44
CA LYS A 281 -30.69 -7.94 -9.39
C LYS A 281 -29.77 -8.63 -8.37
N PRO A 282 -30.13 -8.64 -7.08
CA PRO A 282 -29.36 -9.36 -6.06
C PRO A 282 -29.35 -10.86 -6.35
N VAL A 283 -28.20 -11.52 -6.17
CA VAL A 283 -28.05 -12.96 -6.44
C VAL A 283 -29.01 -13.82 -5.63
N SER A 284 -29.27 -13.45 -4.38
CA SER A 284 -30.19 -14.15 -3.48
C SER A 284 -31.66 -13.79 -3.67
N ASP A 285 -31.99 -12.85 -4.57
CA ASP A 285 -33.33 -12.28 -4.72
C ASP A 285 -33.89 -11.71 -3.39
N THR A 286 -33.00 -11.24 -2.51
CA THR A 286 -33.36 -10.66 -1.21
C THR A 286 -33.28 -9.14 -1.22
N TYR A 287 -34.20 -8.52 -0.50
CA TYR A 287 -34.39 -7.08 -0.45
C TYR A 287 -34.66 -6.62 0.98
N TRP A 288 -34.57 -5.32 1.23
CA TRP A 288 -34.94 -4.68 2.50
C TRP A 288 -35.64 -3.35 2.25
N ILE A 289 -36.49 -2.93 3.19
CA ILE A 289 -37.29 -1.70 3.08
C ILE A 289 -36.67 -0.59 3.93
N HIS A 290 -36.64 0.62 3.38
CA HIS A 290 -36.27 1.85 4.09
C HIS A 290 -36.84 3.09 3.40
N ASN A 291 -37.40 4.02 4.18
CA ASN A 291 -38.09 5.22 3.69
C ASN A 291 -39.05 4.89 2.53
N ASP A 292 -39.87 3.87 2.77
CA ASP A 292 -40.86 3.32 1.83
C ASP A 292 -40.32 2.80 0.48
N ASN A 293 -39.01 2.76 0.28
CA ASN A 293 -38.39 2.19 -0.91
C ASN A 293 -37.81 0.80 -0.63
N ILE A 294 -37.69 0.00 -1.68
CA ILE A 294 -37.12 -1.36 -1.62
C ILE A 294 -35.69 -1.31 -2.17
N TYR A 295 -34.75 -1.88 -1.43
CA TYR A 295 -33.34 -1.94 -1.80
C TYR A 295 -32.85 -3.38 -1.83
N ALA A 296 -32.04 -3.73 -2.82
CA ALA A 296 -31.40 -5.03 -2.90
C ALA A 296 -30.49 -5.27 -1.68
N HIS A 297 -30.41 -6.53 -1.24
CA HIS A 297 -29.50 -6.97 -0.19
C HIS A 297 -28.32 -7.71 -0.81
N ALA A 298 -27.13 -7.11 -0.76
CA ALA A 298 -25.94 -7.66 -1.40
C ALA A 298 -25.39 -8.89 -0.66
N THR A 299 -25.24 -10.00 -1.37
CA THR A 299 -24.45 -11.14 -0.89
C THR A 299 -22.97 -10.95 -1.17
N ARG A 300 -22.13 -11.86 -0.65
CA ARG A 300 -20.71 -11.93 -1.02
C ARG A 300 -20.49 -12.02 -2.54
N VAL A 301 -21.39 -12.70 -3.26
CA VAL A 301 -21.30 -12.85 -4.73
C VAL A 301 -21.57 -11.51 -5.41
N ASP A 302 -22.56 -10.75 -4.96
CA ASP A 302 -22.86 -9.42 -5.50
C ASP A 302 -21.68 -8.44 -5.30
N ILE A 303 -21.08 -8.46 -4.11
CA ILE A 303 -19.91 -7.62 -3.79
C ILE A 303 -18.72 -7.98 -4.69
N ASN A 304 -18.45 -9.27 -4.89
CA ASN A 304 -17.38 -9.72 -5.79
C ASN A 304 -17.64 -9.26 -7.23
N ARG A 305 -18.85 -9.43 -7.76
CA ARG A 305 -19.20 -8.99 -9.12
C ARG A 305 -19.04 -7.48 -9.31
N ALA A 306 -19.49 -6.69 -8.33
CA ALA A 306 -19.31 -5.24 -8.36
C ALA A 306 -17.82 -4.84 -8.25
N THR A 307 -17.04 -5.56 -7.45
CA THR A 307 -15.58 -5.36 -7.33
C THR A 307 -14.86 -5.71 -8.62
N ASP A 308 -15.21 -6.83 -9.25
CA ASP A 308 -14.63 -7.25 -10.53
C ASP A 308 -14.95 -6.24 -11.63
N SER A 309 -16.18 -5.72 -11.68
CA SER A 309 -16.54 -4.62 -12.57
C SER A 309 -15.67 -3.38 -12.35
N ALA A 310 -15.40 -3.02 -11.10
CA ALA A 310 -14.54 -1.89 -10.76
C ALA A 310 -13.07 -2.14 -11.13
N LEU A 311 -12.57 -3.35 -10.92
CA LEU A 311 -11.21 -3.75 -11.30
C LEU A 311 -10.99 -3.73 -12.80
N GLU A 312 -11.98 -4.15 -13.59
CA GLU A 312 -11.91 -4.05 -15.05
C GLU A 312 -11.90 -2.59 -15.52
N ALA A 313 -12.78 -1.74 -14.98
CA ALA A 313 -12.80 -0.31 -15.29
C ALA A 313 -11.51 0.41 -14.85
N PHE A 314 -10.91 -0.01 -13.73
CA PHE A 314 -9.67 0.58 -13.21
C PHE A 314 -8.53 0.50 -14.22
N LYS A 315 -8.41 -0.60 -14.98
CA LYS A 315 -7.35 -0.81 -15.98
C LYS A 315 -7.30 0.29 -17.04
N SER A 316 -8.42 0.90 -17.39
CA SER A 316 -8.49 2.01 -18.35
C SER A 316 -8.55 3.36 -17.64
N TRP A 317 -9.36 3.49 -16.58
CA TRP A 317 -9.56 4.74 -15.84
C TRP A 317 -8.29 5.28 -15.17
N SER A 318 -7.48 4.40 -14.58
CA SER A 318 -6.23 4.78 -13.93
C SER A 318 -5.19 5.33 -14.91
N ASN A 319 -5.24 4.83 -16.15
CA ASN A 319 -4.31 5.18 -17.22
C ASN A 319 -4.69 6.48 -17.96
N LEU A 320 -5.91 6.98 -17.77
CA LEU A 320 -6.28 8.30 -18.29
C LEU A 320 -5.39 9.39 -17.69
N SER A 321 -5.15 10.46 -18.45
CA SER A 321 -4.42 11.61 -17.92
C SER A 321 -5.25 12.33 -16.86
N ILE A 322 -4.58 12.98 -15.90
CA ILE A 322 -5.23 13.80 -14.87
C ILE A 322 -6.14 14.86 -15.52
N ASN A 323 -5.71 15.45 -16.64
CA ASN A 323 -6.49 16.45 -17.35
C ASN A 323 -7.81 15.86 -17.89
N SER A 324 -7.78 14.65 -18.46
CA SER A 324 -8.99 13.97 -18.96
C SER A 324 -9.95 13.67 -17.81
N ARG A 325 -9.44 13.15 -16.69
CA ARG A 325 -10.28 12.89 -15.50
C ARG A 325 -10.85 14.18 -14.91
N LYS A 326 -10.08 15.26 -14.90
CA LYS A 326 -10.53 16.59 -14.47
C LYS A 326 -11.67 17.12 -15.35
N GLU A 327 -11.58 16.92 -16.67
CA GLU A 327 -12.63 17.30 -17.61
C GLU A 327 -13.94 16.56 -17.33
N ILE A 328 -13.90 15.24 -17.18
CA ILE A 328 -15.06 14.41 -16.79
C ILE A 328 -15.66 14.87 -15.45
N LEU A 329 -14.82 15.19 -14.46
CA LEU A 329 -15.29 15.72 -13.18
C LEU A 329 -15.91 17.12 -13.29
N ASN A 330 -15.40 17.98 -14.18
CA ASN A 330 -16.06 19.25 -14.49
C ASN A 330 -17.41 19.03 -15.17
N ASN A 331 -17.51 18.10 -16.13
CA ASN A 331 -18.77 17.72 -16.78
C ASN A 331 -19.79 17.22 -15.75
N LEU A 332 -19.35 16.46 -14.75
CA LEU A 332 -20.18 16.05 -13.63
C LEU A 332 -20.68 17.24 -12.81
N ALA A 333 -19.80 18.18 -12.47
CA ALA A 333 -20.21 19.39 -11.75
C ALA A 333 -21.23 20.22 -12.56
N HIS A 334 -21.04 20.35 -13.88
CA HIS A 334 -21.99 21.02 -14.76
C HIS A 334 -23.33 20.28 -14.80
N THR A 335 -23.32 18.97 -14.98
CA THR A 335 -24.53 18.12 -15.00
C THR A 335 -25.32 18.26 -13.70
N LEU A 336 -24.64 18.20 -12.54
CA LEU A 336 -25.27 18.41 -11.24
C LEU A 336 -25.89 19.80 -11.14
N LYS A 337 -25.18 20.84 -11.59
CA LYS A 337 -25.68 22.22 -11.59
C LYS A 337 -26.95 22.35 -12.44
N TYR A 338 -26.98 21.80 -13.65
CA TYR A 338 -28.15 21.81 -14.53
C TYR A 338 -29.35 21.08 -13.93
N ASN A 339 -29.12 20.05 -13.12
CA ASN A 339 -30.16 19.32 -12.40
C ASN A 339 -30.48 19.93 -11.01
N GLY A 340 -30.10 21.19 -10.76
CA GLY A 340 -30.44 21.91 -9.53
C GLY A 340 -29.61 21.53 -8.29
N LYS A 341 -28.57 20.70 -8.44
CA LYS A 341 -27.72 20.20 -7.36
C LYS A 341 -26.49 21.11 -7.15
N TYR A 342 -26.76 22.40 -6.94
CA TYR A 342 -25.75 23.46 -6.87
C TYR A 342 -24.69 23.23 -5.79
N LEU A 343 -25.08 22.72 -4.62
CA LEU A 343 -24.16 22.52 -3.51
C LEU A 343 -23.14 21.42 -3.83
N LEU A 344 -23.59 20.30 -4.41
CA LEU A 344 -22.72 19.21 -4.84
C LEU A 344 -21.77 19.66 -5.96
N ALA A 345 -22.29 20.36 -6.97
CA ALA A 345 -21.47 20.95 -8.03
C ALA A 345 -20.37 21.87 -7.46
N LYS A 346 -20.71 22.74 -6.50
CA LYS A 346 -19.74 23.61 -5.82
C LYS A 346 -18.69 22.81 -5.05
N THR A 347 -19.07 21.71 -4.42
CA THR A 347 -18.15 20.81 -3.71
C THR A 347 -17.14 20.18 -4.67
N ILE A 348 -17.59 19.63 -5.80
CA ILE A 348 -16.68 19.05 -6.81
C ILE A 348 -15.66 20.09 -7.27
N LEU A 349 -16.12 21.28 -7.68
CA LEU A 349 -15.25 22.35 -8.18
C LEU A 349 -14.26 22.85 -7.10
N LYS A 350 -14.71 22.95 -5.85
CA LYS A 350 -13.85 23.30 -4.71
C LYS A 350 -12.76 22.24 -4.51
N CYS A 351 -13.11 20.96 -4.52
CA CYS A 351 -12.15 19.87 -4.39
C CYS A 351 -11.12 19.93 -5.52
N LEU A 352 -11.56 20.05 -6.78
CA LEU A 352 -10.65 20.16 -7.93
C LEU A 352 -9.69 21.35 -7.81
N THR A 353 -10.18 22.50 -7.35
CA THR A 353 -9.34 23.69 -7.16
C THR A 353 -8.30 23.46 -6.05
N LEU A 354 -8.72 22.90 -4.92
CA LEU A 354 -7.84 22.66 -3.78
C LEU A 354 -6.78 21.60 -4.08
N ILE A 355 -7.14 20.49 -4.74
CA ILE A 355 -6.19 19.44 -5.11
C ILE A 355 -5.11 20.02 -6.04
N ASN A 356 -5.50 20.81 -7.05
CA ASN A 356 -4.54 21.45 -7.95
C ASN A 356 -3.62 22.45 -7.25
N LYS A 357 -4.12 23.17 -6.24
CA LYS A 357 -3.34 24.19 -5.51
C LYS A 357 -2.40 23.59 -4.48
N VAL A 358 -2.85 22.59 -3.74
CA VAL A 358 -2.19 22.08 -2.54
C VAL A 358 -1.32 20.86 -2.85
N TYR A 359 -1.68 20.07 -3.86
CA TYR A 359 -1.11 18.74 -4.04
C TYR A 359 -0.15 18.66 -5.21
N ARG A 360 1.14 18.56 -4.90
CA ARG A 360 2.12 18.03 -5.84
C ARG A 360 2.05 16.51 -5.77
N ASN A 361 1.68 15.88 -6.89
CA ASN A 361 1.63 14.42 -6.98
C ASN A 361 2.99 13.75 -6.79
N ILE A 362 4.07 14.52 -6.85
CA ILE A 362 5.45 14.06 -6.71
C ILE A 362 6.14 14.94 -5.67
N LEU A 363 6.61 14.33 -4.60
CA LEU A 363 7.53 14.92 -3.63
C LEU A 363 8.91 14.33 -3.86
N ILE A 364 9.92 15.19 -3.98
CA ILE A 364 11.32 14.76 -4.10
C ILE A 364 12.03 15.22 -2.82
N CYS A 365 12.48 14.27 -2.02
CA CYS A 365 13.36 14.51 -0.89
C CYS A 365 14.75 13.98 -1.24
N ARG A 366 15.78 14.70 -0.81
CA ARG A 366 17.17 14.28 -0.94
C ARG A 366 17.82 14.44 0.42
N ASP A 367 18.40 13.37 0.93
CA ASP A 367 19.38 13.46 2.01
C ASP A 367 20.79 13.36 1.41
N GLU A 368 21.82 13.18 2.23
CA GLU A 368 23.21 13.08 1.75
C GLU A 368 23.48 11.80 0.94
N ARG A 369 22.62 10.78 1.06
CA ARG A 369 22.84 9.43 0.52
C ARG A 369 21.81 9.00 -0.51
N LEU A 370 20.57 9.44 -0.38
CA LEU A 370 19.40 8.92 -1.10
C LEU A 370 18.58 10.04 -1.71
N GLU A 371 18.08 9.79 -2.92
CA GLU A 371 16.95 10.48 -3.50
C GLU A 371 15.69 9.65 -3.27
N LEU A 372 14.68 10.27 -2.66
CA LEU A 372 13.36 9.72 -2.45
C LEU A 372 12.35 10.48 -3.31
N ILE A 373 11.65 9.76 -4.17
CA ILE A 373 10.53 10.28 -4.96
C ILE A 373 9.26 9.61 -4.45
N THR A 374 8.40 10.38 -3.77
CA THR A 374 7.12 9.90 -3.26
C THR A 374 5.99 10.39 -4.14
N ILE A 375 5.17 9.45 -4.62
CA ILE A 375 4.05 9.67 -5.52
C ILE A 375 2.78 9.21 -4.85
N ASN A 376 1.70 9.94 -5.04
CA ASN A 376 0.39 9.50 -4.59
C ASN A 376 -0.32 8.80 -5.74
N ALA A 377 -0.29 7.47 -5.70
CA ALA A 377 -0.90 6.61 -6.70
C ALA A 377 -2.36 6.30 -6.33
N PRO A 378 -3.22 5.97 -7.32
CA PRO A 378 -4.52 5.40 -7.01
C PRO A 378 -4.35 4.05 -6.30
N GLY A 379 -5.22 3.80 -5.32
CA GLY A 379 -5.31 2.52 -4.62
C GLY A 379 -6.10 1.42 -5.32
N GLY A 380 -6.73 1.72 -6.45
CA GLY A 380 -7.50 0.74 -7.23
C GLY A 380 -8.99 0.94 -7.06
N VAL A 381 -9.64 0.00 -6.37
CA VAL A 381 -11.05 0.09 -6.00
C VAL A 381 -11.15 0.63 -4.58
N THR A 382 -11.92 1.69 -4.36
CA THR A 382 -12.10 2.33 -3.04
C THR A 382 -13.55 2.19 -2.58
N PRO A 383 -13.82 1.65 -1.39
CA PRO A 383 -15.17 1.56 -0.87
C PRO A 383 -15.51 2.89 -0.19
N ILE A 384 -16.67 3.45 -0.49
CA ILE A 384 -17.08 4.72 0.10
C ILE A 384 -18.45 4.55 0.75
N TYR A 385 -18.55 5.02 1.99
CA TYR A 385 -19.76 5.00 2.79
C TYR A 385 -19.83 6.30 3.57
N HIS A 386 -20.88 7.08 3.40
CA HIS A 386 -21.02 8.33 4.14
C HIS A 386 -22.48 8.65 4.45
N THR A 387 -22.73 9.30 5.58
CA THR A 387 -24.07 9.74 6.00
C THR A 387 -24.45 11.08 5.36
N ASP A 388 -23.46 11.96 5.18
CA ASP A 388 -23.57 13.25 4.49
C ASP A 388 -23.26 13.16 2.99
N GLU A 389 -24.15 13.70 2.17
CA GLU A 389 -24.07 13.68 0.70
C GLU A 389 -22.93 14.55 0.17
N ILE A 390 -22.65 15.69 0.82
CA ILE A 390 -21.58 16.60 0.42
C ILE A 390 -20.23 15.91 0.59
N ALA A 391 -20.02 15.26 1.72
CA ALA A 391 -18.82 14.49 1.99
C ALA A 391 -18.69 13.27 1.07
N LEU A 392 -19.77 12.54 0.80
CA LEU A 392 -19.76 11.47 -0.21
C LEU A 392 -19.23 11.98 -1.56
N PHE A 393 -19.75 13.12 -2.04
CA PHE A 393 -19.30 13.71 -3.31
C PHE A 393 -17.87 14.27 -3.23
N SER A 394 -17.41 14.73 -2.07
CA SER A 394 -16.01 15.10 -1.84
C SER A 394 -15.10 13.89 -2.03
N TYR A 395 -15.37 12.78 -1.32
CA TYR A 395 -14.61 11.54 -1.43
C TYR A 395 -14.66 10.93 -2.84
N LEU A 396 -15.84 10.94 -3.46
CA LEU A 396 -16.03 10.51 -4.85
C LEU A 396 -15.11 11.33 -5.78
N THR A 397 -15.16 12.66 -5.68
CA THR A 397 -14.36 13.55 -6.54
C THR A 397 -12.87 13.27 -6.41
N ILE A 398 -12.36 13.17 -5.18
CA ILE A 398 -10.93 12.94 -4.94
C ILE A 398 -10.54 11.55 -5.44
N SER A 399 -11.32 10.52 -5.13
CA SER A 399 -11.06 9.13 -5.57
C SER A 399 -10.94 9.06 -7.08
N LEU A 400 -11.92 9.62 -7.79
CA LEU A 400 -11.97 9.64 -9.25
C LEU A 400 -10.83 10.47 -9.84
N TYR A 401 -10.48 11.62 -9.24
CA TYR A 401 -9.38 12.47 -9.72
C TYR A 401 -8.04 11.73 -9.77
N PHE A 402 -7.74 10.92 -8.75
CA PHE A 402 -6.51 10.13 -8.70
C PHE A 402 -6.55 8.87 -9.57
N GLY A 403 -7.71 8.53 -10.14
CA GLY A 403 -7.88 7.37 -11.01
C GLY A 403 -8.35 6.11 -10.30
N ASN A 404 -8.89 6.23 -9.08
CA ASN A 404 -9.56 5.10 -8.41
C ASN A 404 -10.93 4.86 -9.04
N CYS A 405 -11.38 3.61 -8.97
CA CYS A 405 -12.78 3.24 -9.14
C CYS A 405 -13.42 3.12 -7.76
N VAL A 406 -14.72 3.37 -7.67
CA VAL A 406 -15.43 3.48 -6.39
C VAL A 406 -16.50 2.40 -6.29
N LEU A 407 -16.59 1.79 -5.11
CA LEU A 407 -17.71 0.97 -4.68
C LEU A 407 -18.46 1.72 -3.57
N VAL A 408 -19.53 2.42 -3.94
CA VAL A 408 -20.40 3.11 -2.99
C VAL A 408 -21.29 2.08 -2.31
N ILE A 409 -21.37 2.16 -0.98
CA ILE A 409 -22.12 1.20 -0.19
C ILE A 409 -23.28 1.93 0.48
N HIS A 410 -24.49 1.52 0.12
CA HIS A 410 -25.72 2.08 0.65
C HIS A 410 -26.29 1.19 1.76
N SER A 411 -26.58 1.79 2.91
CA SER A 411 -27.32 1.20 4.02
C SER A 411 -28.35 2.19 4.57
N LYS A 412 -29.13 1.74 5.56
CA LYS A 412 -30.12 2.56 6.29
C LYS A 412 -29.56 3.88 6.85
N ASN A 413 -28.26 3.94 7.13
CA ASN A 413 -27.63 5.09 7.78
C ASN A 413 -26.82 5.95 6.80
N SER A 414 -26.73 5.58 5.52
CA SER A 414 -25.96 6.32 4.50
C SER A 414 -26.83 7.25 3.68
N CYS A 415 -26.20 8.26 3.07
CA CYS A 415 -26.83 9.02 2.01
C CYS A 415 -27.10 8.15 0.76
N ASN A 416 -28.11 8.55 -0.01
CA ASN A 416 -28.55 7.80 -1.18
C ASN A 416 -27.96 8.42 -2.47
N ILE A 417 -27.07 7.69 -3.15
CA ILE A 417 -26.47 8.12 -4.42
C ILE A 417 -27.32 7.80 -5.65
N ILE A 418 -28.35 6.97 -5.51
CA ILE A 418 -29.18 6.46 -6.62
C ILE A 418 -29.72 7.58 -7.54
N PRO A 419 -30.22 8.72 -7.02
CA PRO A 419 -30.72 9.81 -7.87
C PRO A 419 -29.67 10.39 -8.84
N TYR A 420 -28.38 10.11 -8.64
CA TYR A 420 -27.28 10.66 -9.43
C TYR A 420 -26.71 9.69 -10.46
N LEU A 421 -27.13 8.41 -10.47
CA LEU A 421 -26.52 7.39 -11.33
C LEU A 421 -26.62 7.74 -12.82
N ASN A 422 -27.77 8.27 -13.26
CA ASN A 422 -27.92 8.75 -14.64
C ASN A 422 -27.03 9.96 -14.94
N MET A 423 -26.81 10.83 -13.95
CA MET A 423 -25.95 12.01 -14.11
C MET A 423 -24.48 11.63 -14.28
N PHE A 424 -24.02 10.54 -13.67
CA PHE A 424 -22.67 10.02 -13.92
C PHE A 424 -22.49 9.59 -15.38
N SER A 425 -23.48 8.91 -15.94
CA SER A 425 -23.47 8.55 -17.36
C SER A 425 -23.51 9.78 -18.27
N THR A 426 -24.36 10.78 -17.97
CA THR A 426 -24.40 12.05 -18.71
C THR A 426 -23.08 12.81 -18.66
N ALA A 427 -22.36 12.70 -17.53
CA ALA A 427 -21.06 13.30 -17.33
C ALA A 427 -19.90 12.50 -17.95
N GLU A 428 -20.19 11.45 -18.72
CA GLU A 428 -19.22 10.58 -19.38
C GLU A 428 -18.32 9.81 -18.40
N VAL A 429 -18.79 9.57 -17.18
CA VAL A 429 -18.11 8.65 -16.26
C VAL A 429 -18.22 7.23 -16.81
N PRO A 430 -17.10 6.53 -17.08
CA PRO A 430 -17.16 5.22 -17.70
C PRO A 430 -17.88 4.17 -16.83
N PRO A 431 -18.54 3.17 -17.46
CA PRO A 431 -19.12 2.04 -16.75
C PRO A 431 -18.11 1.35 -15.84
N GLY A 432 -18.53 1.01 -14.62
CA GLY A 432 -17.68 0.36 -13.62
C GLY A 432 -16.76 1.30 -12.84
N VAL A 433 -16.65 2.58 -13.20
CA VAL A 433 -15.85 3.55 -12.42
C VAL A 433 -16.54 3.93 -11.12
N ILE A 434 -17.87 4.05 -11.13
CA ILE A 434 -18.70 4.21 -9.92
C ILE A 434 -19.68 3.03 -9.89
N ASN A 435 -19.66 2.29 -8.80
CA ASN A 435 -20.55 1.16 -8.55
C ASN A 435 -21.30 1.38 -7.25
N LEU A 436 -22.48 0.78 -7.12
CA LEU A 436 -23.35 0.85 -5.96
C LEU A 436 -23.75 -0.57 -5.55
N ILE A 437 -23.51 -0.89 -4.30
CA ILE A 437 -24.09 -2.05 -3.63
C ILE A 437 -24.91 -1.59 -2.43
N SER A 438 -25.97 -2.34 -2.13
CA SER A 438 -26.90 -2.01 -1.05
C SER A 438 -26.89 -3.14 -0.03
N HIS A 439 -26.81 -2.80 1.24
CA HIS A 439 -26.77 -3.77 2.33
C HIS A 439 -27.48 -3.19 3.56
N LYS A 440 -28.38 -3.98 4.17
CA LYS A 440 -29.27 -3.51 5.24
C LYS A 440 -28.49 -3.01 6.46
N ASN A 441 -27.54 -3.82 6.91
CA ASN A 441 -26.79 -3.58 8.14
C ASN A 441 -25.30 -3.50 7.81
N ILE A 442 -24.68 -2.35 8.03
CA ILE A 442 -23.23 -2.22 7.99
C ILE A 442 -22.84 -1.75 9.37
N PRO A 443 -22.15 -2.59 10.17
CA PRO A 443 -21.65 -2.12 11.46
C PRO A 443 -20.83 -0.86 11.24
N TYR A 444 -21.12 0.12 12.11
CA TYR A 444 -20.62 1.47 12.11
C TYR A 444 -19.10 1.53 11.83
N SER A 445 -18.72 1.80 10.58
CA SER A 445 -17.32 2.06 10.22
C SER A 445 -17.05 3.56 10.27
N ALA A 446 -15.89 3.92 10.82
CA ALA A 446 -15.45 5.24 11.28
C ALA A 446 -15.40 6.43 10.28
N GLN A 447 -16.18 6.44 9.19
CA GLN A 447 -16.31 7.61 8.28
C GLN A 447 -17.44 8.55 8.73
N ILE A 448 -17.51 8.86 10.04
CA ILE A 448 -18.59 9.68 10.64
C ILE A 448 -18.24 11.17 10.70
N LEU A 449 -16.99 11.52 10.49
CA LEU A 449 -16.54 12.91 10.49
C LEU A 449 -16.33 13.37 9.05
N ASN A 450 -16.48 14.67 8.80
CA ASN A 450 -16.05 15.31 7.55
C ASN A 450 -14.60 15.73 7.71
N PRO A 451 -13.60 14.84 7.50
CA PRO A 451 -12.22 15.20 7.73
C PRO A 451 -11.78 16.26 6.72
N PRO A 452 -10.75 17.05 7.06
CA PRO A 452 -10.15 17.98 6.13
C PRO A 452 -9.68 17.26 4.86
N LEU A 453 -9.64 17.99 3.74
CA LEU A 453 -9.28 17.43 2.44
C LEU A 453 -7.94 16.66 2.44
N SER A 454 -6.97 17.11 3.24
CA SER A 454 -5.67 16.44 3.42
C SER A 454 -5.80 15.02 3.94
N GLN A 455 -6.72 14.78 4.88
CA GLN A 455 -6.98 13.45 5.41
C GLN A 455 -7.79 12.61 4.43
N GLN A 456 -8.76 13.18 3.73
CA GLN A 456 -9.47 12.47 2.64
C GLN A 456 -8.49 11.99 1.56
N LEU A 457 -7.51 12.83 1.18
CA LEU A 457 -6.44 12.48 0.25
C LEU A 457 -5.61 11.30 0.75
N MET A 458 -5.25 11.29 2.03
CA MET A 458 -4.54 10.17 2.64
C MET A 458 -5.37 8.89 2.66
N GLU A 459 -6.70 8.97 2.70
CA GLU A 459 -7.56 7.78 2.74
C GLU A 459 -7.81 7.16 1.36
N VAL A 460 -7.74 7.95 0.27
CA VAL A 460 -8.05 7.50 -1.09
C VAL A 460 -6.84 7.34 -2.00
N THR A 461 -5.64 7.70 -1.54
CA THR A 461 -4.39 7.53 -2.28
C THR A 461 -3.44 6.59 -1.54
N ILE A 462 -2.57 5.93 -2.31
CA ILE A 462 -1.54 5.06 -1.79
C ILE A 462 -0.18 5.70 -2.09
N PRO A 463 0.67 5.92 -1.06
CA PRO A 463 2.01 6.39 -1.30
C PRO A 463 2.84 5.31 -2.00
N LYS A 464 3.44 5.72 -3.11
CA LYS A 464 4.45 4.98 -3.86
C LYS A 464 5.79 5.68 -3.68
N ASN A 465 6.79 4.93 -3.24
CA ASN A 465 8.11 5.46 -2.92
C ASN A 465 9.13 4.87 -3.91
N ILE A 466 9.84 5.73 -4.63
CA ILE A 466 10.97 5.36 -5.47
C ILE A 466 12.22 5.89 -4.78
N ILE A 467 13.15 5.00 -4.46
CA ILE A 467 14.34 5.29 -3.67
C ILE A 467 15.56 4.90 -4.48
N LEU A 468 16.55 5.78 -4.55
CA LEU A 468 17.80 5.52 -5.25
C LEU A 468 18.98 6.22 -4.57
N PRO A 469 20.19 5.64 -4.60
CA PRO A 469 21.39 6.31 -4.13
C PRO A 469 21.69 7.58 -4.94
N LEU A 470 22.18 8.61 -4.24
CA LEU A 470 22.85 9.75 -4.87
C LEU A 470 24.26 9.28 -5.29
N LYS A 471 24.58 9.40 -6.58
CA LYS A 471 25.92 9.07 -7.11
C LYS A 471 26.96 10.09 -6.64
#